data_AF-A0A944C558-F1
#
_entry.id   AF-A0A944C558-F1
#
_cell.length_a   1.000
_cell.length_b   1.000
_cell.length_c   1.000
_cell.angle_alpha   90.00
_cell.angle_beta   90.00
_cell.angle_gamma   90.00
#
_symmetry.space_group_name_H-M   'P 1'
#
loop_
_entity.id
_entity.type
_entity.pdbx_description
1 polymer ?
#
loop_
_entity_poly.entity_id
_entity_poly.type
_entity_poly.pdbx_seq_one_letter_code
_entity_poly.pdbx_strand_id
1 'polypeptide(L)' 'MLFNKTPATINQQIDILLQRGCIINDREYAAECLTRINYYRLAYYFAPFLEHKGKYKDGTTFEQIMRIYDFDRMLR' A
#
# COMPACT_ATOMS: atom_id res chain seq x y z
N MET A 1 -22.61 -18.18 -3.18
CA MET A 1 -22.00 -17.66 -1.93
C MET A 1 -21.68 -16.19 -2.16
N LEU A 2 -22.44 -15.30 -1.53
CA LEU A 2 -22.26 -13.84 -1.67
C LEU A 2 -20.98 -13.46 -0.90
N PHE A 3 -19.93 -13.04 -1.63
CA PHE A 3 -18.73 -12.48 -1.02
C PHE A 3 -19.04 -11.10 -0.45
N ASN A 4 -19.60 -11.06 0.76
CA ASN A 4 -19.90 -9.84 1.50
C ASN A 4 -18.59 -9.28 2.12
N LYS A 5 -17.59 -9.00 1.28
CA LYS A 5 -16.38 -8.31 1.74
C LYS A 5 -16.73 -6.83 1.84
N THR A 6 -17.02 -6.39 3.05
CA THR A 6 -17.03 -4.96 3.38
C THR A 6 -15.68 -4.38 2.94
N PRO A 7 -15.66 -3.28 2.18
CA PRO A 7 -14.40 -2.65 1.81
C PRO A 7 -13.63 -2.28 3.08
N ALA A 8 -12.33 -2.56 3.10
CA ALA A 8 -11.49 -2.25 4.24
C ALA A 8 -11.41 -0.73 4.43
N THR A 9 -11.58 -0.26 5.66
CA THR A 9 -11.35 1.15 6.02
C THR A 9 -9.88 1.51 5.82
N ILE A 10 -9.56 2.80 5.75
CA ILE A 10 -8.17 3.27 5.58
C ILE A 10 -7.25 2.71 6.68
N ASN A 11 -7.70 2.74 7.94
CA ASN A 11 -6.94 2.16 9.05
C ASN A 11 -6.74 0.65 8.88
N GLN A 12 -7.77 -0.08 8.45
CA GLN A 12 -7.64 -1.52 8.17
C GLN A 12 -6.66 -1.79 7.01
N GLN A 13 -6.61 -0.92 6.00
CA GLN A 13 -5.62 -1.04 4.92
C GLN A 13 -4.20 -0.85 5.46
N ILE A 14 -3.97 0.16 6.31
CA ILE A 14 -2.69 0.39 6.98
C ILE A 14 -2.29 -0.82 7.82
N ASP A 15 -3.22 -1.37 8.60
CA ASP A 15 -2.96 -2.57 9.43
C ASP A 15 -2.61 -3.79 8.57
N ILE A 16 -3.28 -3.99 7.44
CA ILE A 16 -2.96 -5.06 6.49
C ILE A 16 -1.55 -4.88 5.91
N LEU A 17 -1.16 -3.65 5.56
CA LEU A 17 0.18 -3.35 5.05
C LEU A 17 1.25 -3.68 6.11
N LEU A 18 1.04 -3.24 7.35
CA LEU A 18 1.92 -3.55 8.49
C LEU A 18 2.01 -5.05 8.75
N GLN A 19 0.87 -5.76 8.77
CA GLN A 19 0.82 -7.21 8.98
C GLN A 19 1.59 -7.99 7.90
N ARG A 20 1.60 -7.47 6.67
CA ARG A 20 2.35 -8.04 5.55
C ARG A 20 3.83 -7.68 5.56
N GLY A 21 4.31 -6.89 6.52
CA GLY A 21 5.72 -6.53 6.66
C GLY A 21 6.11 -5.21 5.98
N CYS A 22 5.14 -4.38 5.57
CA CYS A 22 5.43 -3.03 5.10
C CYS A 22 5.73 -2.14 6.31
N ILE A 23 6.85 -1.42 6.27
CA ILE A 23 7.19 -0.43 7.27
C ILE A 23 6.47 0.88 6.93
N ILE A 24 5.72 1.42 7.89
CA ILE A 24 5.02 2.71 7.78
C ILE A 24 5.55 3.58 8.90
N ASN A 25 6.35 4.59 8.55
CA ASN A 25 6.96 5.49 9.54
C ASN A 25 5.99 6.60 9.94
N ASP A 26 5.14 7.02 9.00
CA ASP A 26 4.10 8.02 9.21
C ASP A 26 2.73 7.46 8.81
N ARG A 27 1.91 7.14 9.81
CA ARG A 27 0.57 6.58 9.61
C ARG A 27 -0.41 7.61 9.08
N GLU A 28 -0.28 8.88 9.46
CA GLU A 28 -1.17 9.94 8.99
C GLU A 28 -0.92 10.18 7.50
N TYR A 29 0.35 10.31 7.10
CA TYR A 29 0.74 10.41 5.70
C TYR A 29 0.26 9.21 4.87
N ALA A 30 0.41 7.99 5.40
CA ALA A 30 -0.09 6.79 4.73
C ALA A 30 -1.62 6.82 4.55
N ALA A 31 -2.36 7.26 5.57
CA ALA A 31 -3.81 7.41 5.51
C ALA A 31 -4.25 8.44 4.47
N GLU A 32 -3.60 9.60 4.43
CA GLU A 32 -3.85 10.64 3.43
C GLU A 32 -3.59 10.11 2.00
N CYS A 33 -2.49 9.40 1.79
CA CYS A 33 -2.16 8.81 0.50
C CYS A 33 -3.19 7.76 0.06
N LEU A 34 -3.56 6.84 0.96
CA LEU A 34 -4.54 5.78 0.70
C LEU A 34 -5.95 6.34 0.47
N THR A 35 -6.27 7.50 1.05
CA THR A 35 -7.54 8.19 0.81
C THR A 35 -7.59 8.88 -0.54
N ARG A 36 -6.47 9.48 -0.96
CA ARG A 36 -6.40 10.31 -2.19
C ARG A 36 -6.13 9.49 -3.45
N ILE A 37 -5.45 8.36 -3.33
CA ILE A 37 -4.99 7.57 -4.48
C ILE A 37 -5.86 6.34 -4.64
N ASN A 38 -6.29 6.08 -5.88
CA ASN A 38 -7.05 4.88 -6.19
C ASN A 38 -6.26 3.62 -5.80
N TYR A 39 -6.84 2.77 -4.96
CA TYR A 39 -6.21 1.56 -4.44
C TYR A 39 -5.69 0.62 -5.54
N TYR A 40 -6.43 0.45 -6.65
CA TYR A 40 -5.99 -0.39 -7.76
C TYR A 40 -4.72 0.15 -8.42
N ARG A 41 -4.57 1.48 -8.47
CA ARG A 41 -3.34 2.11 -8.97
C ARG A 41 -2.19 1.81 -8.03
N LEU A 42 -2.37 2.01 -6.73
CA LEU A 42 -1.34 1.72 -5.73
C LEU A 42 -0.90 0.26 -5.73
N ALA A 43 -1.84 -0.68 -5.91
CA ALA A 43 -1.55 -2.11 -5.92
C ALA A 43 -0.45 -2.51 -6.92
N TYR A 44 -0.36 -1.84 -8.08
CA TYR A 44 0.70 -2.08 -9.05
C TYR A 44 2.10 -1.69 -8.53
N TYR A 45 2.19 -0.66 -7.68
CA TYR A 45 3.47 -0.23 -7.10
C TYR A 45 3.85 -1.07 -5.87
N PHE A 46 2.88 -1.69 -5.19
CA PHE A 46 3.13 -2.66 -4.13
C PHE A 46 3.60 -4.02 -4.67
N ALA A 47 3.11 -4.43 -5.85
CA ALA A 47 3.36 -5.76 -6.39
C ALA A 47 4.85 -6.16 -6.54
N PRO A 48 5.78 -5.29 -7.00
CA PRO A 48 7.20 -5.62 -7.12
C PRO A 48 7.92 -5.91 -5.79
N PHE A 49 7.32 -5.47 -4.68
CA PHE A 49 7.84 -5.65 -3.33
C PHE A 49 7.27 -6.89 -2.64
N LEU A 50 6.24 -7.54 -3.21
CA LEU A 50 5.67 -8.75 -2.65
C LEU A 50 6.54 -9.98 -2.96
N GLU A 51 6.70 -10.83 -1.97
CA GLU A 51 7.38 -12.13 -2.07
C GLU A 51 6.40 -13.30 -2.21
N HIS A 52 6.94 -14.49 -2.50
CA HIS A 52 6.25 -15.79 -2.51
C HIS A 52 5.76 -16.16 -1.10
N LYS A 53 4.75 -15.45 -0.61
CA LYS A 53 3.94 -15.67 0.62
C LYS A 53 2.95 -14.52 0.85
N GLY A 54 2.91 -13.51 -0.01
CA GLY A 54 2.05 -12.34 0.17
C GLY A 54 2.54 -11.36 1.24
N LYS A 55 3.82 -11.49 1.64
CA LYS A 55 4.54 -10.54 2.49
C LYS A 55 5.41 -9.63 1.63
N TYR A 56 5.70 -8.44 2.12
CA TYR A 56 6.67 -7.55 1.52
C TYR A 56 8.09 -8.00 1.83
N LYS A 57 9.02 -7.72 0.91
CA LYS A 57 10.46 -7.90 1.14
C LYS A 57 10.88 -7.15 2.39
N ASP A 58 11.80 -7.74 3.16
CA ASP A 58 12.32 -7.11 4.37
C ASP A 58 12.88 -5.71 4.08
N GLY A 59 12.55 -4.75 4.95
CA GLY A 59 12.93 -3.35 4.79
C GLY A 59 12.09 -2.53 3.81
N THR A 60 11.07 -3.13 3.18
CA THR A 60 10.13 -2.37 2.32
C THR A 60 9.38 -1.33 3.16
N THR A 61 9.46 -0.06 2.76
CA THR A 61 8.68 1.01 3.39
C THR A 61 7.61 1.56 2.46
N PHE A 62 6.52 2.06 3.04
CA PHE A 62 5.44 2.70 2.29
C PHE A 62 5.95 3.94 1.55
N GLU A 63 6.83 4.73 2.17
CA GLU A 63 7.40 5.94 1.58
C GLU A 63 8.31 5.62 0.38
N GLN A 64 8.96 4.46 0.35
CA GLN A 64 9.69 4.00 -0.83
C GLN A 64 8.74 3.75 -1.99
N ILE A 65 7.62 3.09 -1.73
CA ILE A 65 6.59 2.79 -2.75
C ILE A 65 5.96 4.10 -3.25
N MET A 66 5.68 5.03 -2.35
CA MET A 66 5.15 6.36 -2.69
C MET A 66 6.12 7.18 -3.54
N ARG A 67 7.43 7.12 -3.26
CA ARG A 67 8.44 7.78 -4.10
C ARG A 67 8.42 7.26 -5.55
N ILE A 68 8.25 5.95 -5.75
CA ILE A 68 8.16 5.36 -7.09
C ILE A 68 6.86 5.81 -7.79
N TYR A 69 5.75 5.81 -7.06
CA TYR A 69 4.47 6.31 -7.55
C TYR A 69 4.55 7.78 -7.99
N ASP A 70 5.09 8.65 -7.14
CA ASP A 70 5.19 10.08 -7.43
C ASP A 70 6.12 10.34 -8.62
N PHE A 71 7.22 9.59 -8.72
CA PHE A 71 8.12 9.66 -9.88
C PHE A 71 7.41 9.29 -11.19
N ASP A 72 6.69 8.16 -11.24
CA ASP A 72 5.91 7.76 -12.42
C ASP A 72 4.77 8.75 -12.72
N ARG A 73 4.18 9.37 -11.69
CA ARG A 73 3.16 10.42 -11.89
C ARG A 73 3.74 11.68 -12.54
N MET A 74 4.99 12.05 -12.22
CA MET A 74 5.64 13.24 -12.79
C MET A 74 6.06 13.04 -14.26
N LEU A 75 6.18 11.81 -14.72
CA LEU A 75 6.57 11.47 -16.11
C LEU A 75 5.37 11.38 -17.08
N ARG A 76 4.15 11.66 -16.61
CA ARG A 76 2.91 11.57 -17.38
C ARG A 76 2.20 12.91 -17.51
#